data_AF-A0A959RA81-F1
#
_entry.id   AF-A0A959RA81-F1
#
_cell.length_a   1.000
_cell.length_b   1.000
_cell.length_c   1.000
_cell.angle_alpha   90.00
_cell.angle_beta   90.00
_cell.angle_gamma   90.00
#
_symmetry.space_group_name_H-M   'P 1'
#
loop_
_entity.id
_entity.type
_entity.pdbx_description
1 polymer ?
#
loop_
_entity_poly.entity_id
_entity_poly.type
_entity_poly.pdbx_seq_one_letter_code
_entity_poly.pdbx_strand_id
1 'polypeptide(L)'
;MKKIATIFFIFFCVSITNAQSLSEVRFINGSDLKYFSFTTDQNIIIRLSPEGQIIEWGKIWNQGSYQYFPGKLQEYMGRVEKFGAEGNAANKGKVKSIGTCFIDYYNATDQPTKAGKVKSIGRTQLQYYDSYENEALRGKLKSAGPTQLQYYNSFENEAIRGKLKSIGPNRISYYTTFDDKNISGKVKQIGSVNFLWYDSRERPEFHGALKSGNVEQVIGGIKFMVR
;
A
#
# COMPACT_ATOMS: atom_id res chain seq x y z
N MET A 1 -15.72 21.67 -60.82
CA MET A 1 -15.63 20.61 -59.81
C MET A 1 -14.58 20.98 -58.78
N LYS A 2 -14.96 21.62 -57.67
CA LYS A 2 -14.05 21.93 -56.56
C LYS A 2 -14.54 21.14 -55.34
N LYS A 3 -13.79 20.10 -54.97
CA LYS A 3 -14.07 19.26 -53.81
C LYS A 3 -13.68 20.06 -52.56
N ILE A 4 -14.68 20.49 -51.79
CA ILE A 4 -14.47 21.07 -50.46
C ILE A 4 -14.28 19.90 -49.50
N ALA A 5 -13.04 19.70 -49.04
CA ALA A 5 -12.70 18.69 -48.05
C ALA A 5 -13.00 19.25 -46.65
N THR A 6 -14.06 18.75 -46.02
CA THR A 6 -14.40 19.05 -44.63
C THR A 6 -13.46 18.26 -43.72
N ILE A 7 -12.44 18.91 -43.16
CA ILE A 7 -11.56 18.33 -42.14
C ILE A 7 -12.26 18.46 -40.78
N PHE A 8 -12.79 17.36 -40.26
CA PHE A 8 -13.30 17.25 -38.89
C PHE A 8 -12.11 17.11 -37.94
N PHE A 9 -11.72 18.18 -37.28
CA PHE A 9 -10.64 18.18 -36.27
C PHE A 9 -11.21 17.64 -34.95
N ILE A 10 -11.04 16.35 -34.69
CA ILE A 10 -11.41 15.73 -33.41
C ILE A 10 -10.41 16.21 -32.35
N PHE A 11 -10.87 17.14 -31.51
CA PHE A 11 -10.15 17.60 -30.33
C PHE A 11 -10.17 16.47 -29.28
N PHE A 12 -9.14 15.63 -29.28
CA PHE A 12 -8.97 14.59 -28.27
C PHE A 12 -8.50 15.27 -26.96
N CYS A 13 -9.45 15.68 -26.14
CA CYS A 13 -9.18 16.26 -24.84
C CYS A 13 -8.70 15.14 -23.89
N VAL A 14 -7.37 14.91 -23.85
CA VAL A 14 -6.75 14.03 -22.87
C VAL A 14 -6.79 14.74 -21.52
N SER A 15 -7.88 14.56 -20.77
CA SER A 15 -7.87 14.87 -19.36
C SER A 15 -6.92 13.88 -18.68
N ILE A 16 -5.76 14.38 -18.23
CA ILE A 16 -4.86 13.64 -17.36
C ILE A 16 -5.60 13.50 -16.03
N THR A 17 -6.41 12.46 -15.91
CA THR A 17 -6.99 12.10 -14.62
C THR A 17 -5.83 11.65 -13.74
N ASN A 18 -5.51 12.40 -12.69
CA ASN A 18 -4.70 11.88 -11.59
C ASN A 18 -5.47 10.70 -11.02
N ALA A 19 -5.11 9.50 -11.48
CA ALA A 19 -5.76 8.28 -11.06
C ALA A 19 -5.41 8.07 -9.58
N GLN A 20 -6.44 7.86 -8.76
CA GLN A 20 -6.24 7.41 -7.39
C GLN A 20 -5.46 6.08 -7.46
N SER A 21 -4.34 6.00 -6.76
CA SER A 21 -3.44 4.85 -6.88
C SER A 21 -2.73 4.55 -5.56
N LEU A 22 -2.23 3.32 -5.46
CA LEU A 22 -1.24 2.94 -4.45
C LEU A 22 -0.01 3.84 -4.64
N SER A 23 0.37 4.54 -3.57
CA SER A 23 1.35 5.64 -3.60
C SER A 23 2.51 5.40 -2.66
N GLU A 24 2.29 4.75 -1.51
CA GLU A 24 3.34 4.42 -0.55
C GLU A 24 3.11 3.05 0.09
N VAL A 25 4.19 2.34 0.35
CA VAL A 25 4.21 1.09 1.12
C VAL A 25 5.26 1.19 2.21
N ARG A 26 4.87 0.88 3.44
CA ARG A 26 5.76 1.00 4.60
C ARG A 26 6.05 -0.36 5.24
N PHE A 27 7.33 -0.59 5.49
CA PHE A 27 7.85 -1.65 6.32
C PHE A 27 8.33 -1.10 7.67
N ILE A 28 8.19 -1.89 8.73
CA ILE A 28 8.75 -1.64 10.06
C ILE A 28 9.70 -2.77 10.46
N ASN A 29 10.67 -2.45 11.32
CA ASN A 29 11.75 -3.33 11.74
C ASN A 29 12.52 -3.97 10.56
N GLY A 30 12.47 -3.34 9.40
CA GLY A 30 13.03 -3.80 8.15
C GLY A 30 12.31 -4.95 7.48
N SER A 31 11.14 -5.36 7.98
CA SER A 31 10.59 -6.66 7.59
C SER A 31 9.07 -6.67 7.47
N ASP A 32 8.38 -6.18 8.49
CA ASP A 32 6.94 -6.34 8.60
C ASP A 32 6.23 -5.24 7.85
N LEU A 33 5.30 -5.62 6.99
CA LEU A 33 4.47 -4.68 6.25
C LEU A 33 3.52 -3.99 7.24
N LYS A 34 3.59 -2.66 7.33
CA LYS A 34 2.75 -1.87 8.25
C LYS A 34 1.47 -1.38 7.60
N TYR A 35 1.57 -0.82 6.39
CA TYR A 35 0.41 -0.32 5.65
C TYR A 35 0.72 -0.06 4.17
N PHE A 36 -0.37 0.04 3.41
CA PHE A 36 -0.44 0.61 2.07
C PHE A 36 -1.05 2.01 2.14
N SER A 37 -0.58 2.95 1.34
CA SER A 37 -1.13 4.31 1.28
C SER A 37 -1.67 4.61 -0.11
N PHE A 38 -2.89 5.12 -0.15
CA PHE A 38 -3.60 5.49 -1.37
C PHE A 38 -3.71 7.00 -1.42
N THR A 39 -3.33 7.60 -2.55
CA THR A 39 -3.52 9.04 -2.77
C THR A 39 -4.83 9.27 -3.51
N THR A 40 -5.70 10.11 -2.95
CA THR A 40 -6.97 10.51 -3.58
C THR A 40 -6.74 11.62 -4.61
N ASP A 41 -7.78 11.91 -5.40
CA ASP A 41 -7.88 13.04 -6.32
C ASP A 41 -7.70 14.40 -5.66
N GLN A 42 -7.97 14.49 -4.35
CA GLN A 42 -7.80 15.71 -3.54
C GLN A 42 -6.44 15.76 -2.80
N ASN A 43 -5.48 14.92 -3.19
CA ASN A 43 -4.18 14.74 -2.55
C ASN A 43 -4.27 14.37 -1.07
N ILE A 44 -5.30 13.59 -0.71
CA ILE A 44 -5.46 13.04 0.63
C ILE A 44 -4.84 11.64 0.61
N ILE A 45 -4.01 11.35 1.60
CA ILE A 45 -3.45 10.03 1.83
C ILE A 45 -4.40 9.25 2.73
N ILE A 46 -4.78 8.05 2.30
CA ILE A 46 -5.54 7.09 3.08
C ILE A 46 -4.66 5.87 3.30
N ARG A 47 -4.38 5.53 4.57
CA ARG A 47 -3.58 4.38 4.95
C ARG A 47 -4.46 3.19 5.28
N LEU A 48 -4.11 2.06 4.67
CA LEU A 48 -4.78 0.78 4.80
C LEU A 48 -3.81 -0.23 5.43
N SER A 49 -4.24 -0.92 6.46
CA SER A 49 -3.49 -2.04 7.03
C SER A 49 -3.39 -3.22 6.05
N PRO A 50 -2.43 -4.15 6.23
CA PRO A 50 -2.35 -5.37 5.43
C PRO A 50 -3.63 -6.23 5.49
N GLU A 51 -4.39 -6.11 6.57
CA GLU A 51 -5.65 -6.81 6.83
C GLU A 51 -6.85 -6.12 6.17
N GLY A 52 -6.65 -4.96 5.53
CA GLY A 52 -7.71 -4.25 4.81
C GLY A 52 -8.54 -3.30 5.67
N GLN A 53 -7.99 -2.78 6.77
CA GLN A 53 -8.65 -1.77 7.61
C GLN A 53 -8.04 -0.39 7.38
N ILE A 54 -8.86 0.67 7.39
CA ILE A 54 -8.34 2.04 7.35
C ILE A 54 -7.78 2.38 8.73
N ILE A 55 -6.51 2.80 8.76
CA ILE A 55 -5.81 3.12 10.01
C ILE A 55 -5.67 4.62 10.24
N GLU A 56 -5.48 5.40 9.16
CA GLU A 56 -5.17 6.82 9.24
C GLU A 56 -5.46 7.47 7.89
N TRP A 57 -5.81 8.74 7.89
CA TRP A 57 -5.94 9.54 6.68
C TRP A 57 -5.56 10.99 6.95
N GLY A 58 -5.17 11.71 5.91
CA GLY A 58 -4.78 13.11 6.04
C GLY A 58 -3.98 13.61 4.85
N LYS A 59 -3.40 14.80 4.96
CA LYS A 59 -2.46 15.32 3.96
C LYS A 59 -1.04 15.16 4.43
N ILE A 60 -0.11 15.04 3.50
CA ILE A 60 1.33 15.06 3.84
C ILE A 60 1.64 16.43 4.45
N TRP A 61 2.35 16.45 5.57
CA TRP A 61 2.82 17.69 6.17
C TRP A 61 3.71 18.46 5.19
N ASN A 62 3.40 19.73 4.94
CA ASN A 62 4.01 20.53 3.87
C ASN A 62 5.55 20.56 3.92
N GLN A 63 6.18 20.39 2.75
CA GLN A 63 7.64 20.38 2.54
C GLN A 63 8.32 21.75 2.71
N GLY A 64 7.56 22.82 2.97
CA GLY A 64 8.09 24.19 3.13
C GLY A 64 8.43 24.60 4.56
N SER A 65 8.11 23.77 5.55
CA SER A 65 8.42 24.03 6.95
C SER A 65 9.71 23.30 7.34
N TYR A 66 10.62 23.96 8.06
CA TYR A 66 11.86 23.40 8.62
C TYR A 66 11.68 22.14 9.52
N GLN A 67 10.46 21.63 9.67
CA GLN A 67 10.04 20.51 10.51
C GLN A 67 9.22 19.48 9.69
N TYR A 68 9.73 19.04 8.54
CA TYR A 68 9.15 17.88 7.84
C TYR A 68 9.31 16.63 8.70
N PHE A 69 8.19 16.04 9.14
CA PHE A 69 8.16 14.77 9.86
C PHE A 69 7.77 13.64 8.90
N PRO A 70 8.74 12.87 8.37
CA PRO A 70 8.45 11.81 7.41
C PRO A 70 7.48 10.78 7.99
N GLY A 71 6.34 10.62 7.32
CA GLY A 71 5.29 9.67 7.71
C GLY A 71 4.21 10.22 8.63
N LYS A 72 4.27 11.46 9.09
CA LYS A 72 3.15 12.08 9.82
C LYS A 72 2.15 12.67 8.84
N LEU A 73 0.86 12.35 9.01
CA LEU A 73 -0.22 13.00 8.26
C LEU A 73 -0.79 14.16 9.08
N GLN A 74 -1.08 15.26 8.41
CA GLN A 74 -1.90 16.33 8.94
C GLN A 74 -3.37 15.95 8.79
N GLU A 75 -4.16 16.20 9.83
CA GLU A 75 -5.59 15.91 9.82
C GLU A 75 -6.29 16.61 8.65
N TYR A 76 -7.19 15.89 7.99
CA TYR A 76 -7.98 16.44 6.90
C TYR A 76 -9.14 17.27 7.46
N MET A 77 -9.12 18.57 7.22
CA MET A 77 -10.13 19.53 7.71
C MET A 77 -11.45 19.54 6.92
N GLY A 78 -11.56 18.73 5.87
CA GLY A 78 -12.78 18.66 5.06
C GLY A 78 -13.80 17.66 5.61
N ARG A 79 -14.87 17.46 4.84
CA ARG A 79 -15.96 16.54 5.22
C ARG A 79 -15.46 15.09 5.29
N VAL A 80 -15.69 14.45 6.43
CA VAL A 80 -15.52 13.00 6.61
C VAL A 80 -16.85 12.44 7.09
N GLU A 81 -17.41 11.50 6.34
CA GLU A 81 -18.62 10.79 6.75
C GLU A 81 -18.26 9.42 7.30
N LYS A 82 -19.01 8.96 8.31
CA LYS A 82 -18.94 7.60 8.83
C LYS A 82 -20.28 6.90 8.63
N PHE A 83 -20.25 5.58 8.54
CA PHE A 83 -21.47 4.78 8.54
C PHE A 83 -22.19 4.92 9.89
N GLY A 84 -23.45 5.37 9.82
CA GLY A 84 -24.34 5.49 10.97
C GLY A 84 -24.82 4.14 11.49
N ALA A 85 -25.70 4.19 12.50
CA ALA A 85 -26.27 2.99 13.13
C ALA A 85 -27.17 2.15 12.21
N GLU A 86 -27.65 2.74 11.12
CA GLU A 86 -28.50 2.09 10.12
C GLU A 86 -27.70 1.29 9.06
N GLY A 87 -26.37 1.38 9.09
CA GLY A 87 -25.51 0.58 8.23
C GLY A 87 -25.43 -0.88 8.68
N ASN A 88 -24.99 -1.76 7.77
CA ASN A 88 -24.64 -3.15 8.08
C ASN A 88 -23.73 -3.20 9.33
N ALA A 89 -23.99 -4.14 10.25
CA ALA A 89 -23.23 -4.30 11.49
C ALA A 89 -21.70 -4.35 11.25
N ALA A 90 -21.26 -4.92 10.12
CA ALA A 90 -19.86 -5.00 9.74
C ALA A 90 -19.21 -3.64 9.42
N ASN A 91 -20.00 -2.61 9.11
CA ASN A 91 -19.53 -1.31 8.62
C ASN A 91 -19.79 -0.16 9.59
N LYS A 92 -20.57 -0.37 10.66
CA LYS A 92 -20.93 0.65 11.64
C LYS A 92 -19.69 1.36 12.21
N GLY A 93 -19.70 2.69 12.18
CA GLY A 93 -18.60 3.53 12.67
C GLY A 93 -17.38 3.63 11.76
N LYS A 94 -17.31 2.85 10.66
CA LYS A 94 -16.24 2.95 9.67
C LYS A 94 -16.41 4.19 8.80
N VAL A 95 -15.32 4.64 8.19
CA VAL A 95 -15.30 5.82 7.33
C VAL A 95 -16.00 5.49 6.01
N LYS A 96 -17.06 6.21 5.69
CA LYS A 96 -17.83 6.07 4.45
C LYS A 96 -17.25 6.92 3.32
N SER A 97 -16.80 8.13 3.64
CA SER A 97 -16.18 9.02 2.66
C SER A 97 -15.24 10.02 3.31
N ILE A 98 -14.24 10.44 2.52
CA ILE A 98 -13.29 11.49 2.88
C ILE A 98 -13.25 12.46 1.69
N GLY A 99 -13.85 13.64 1.87
CA GLY A 99 -14.03 14.60 0.78
C GLY A 99 -14.88 14.01 -0.35
N THR A 100 -14.32 13.97 -1.57
CA THR A 100 -14.95 13.36 -2.76
C THR A 100 -14.68 11.86 -2.89
N CYS A 101 -13.81 11.30 -2.04
CA CYS A 101 -13.46 9.89 -2.10
C CYS A 101 -14.41 9.04 -1.27
N PHE A 102 -15.20 8.20 -1.94
CA PHE A 102 -16.04 7.18 -1.29
C PHE A 102 -15.24 5.94 -0.93
N ILE A 103 -15.64 5.25 0.13
CA ILE A 103 -14.99 4.03 0.61
C ILE A 103 -16.07 2.98 0.81
N ASP A 104 -15.98 1.90 0.03
CA ASP A 104 -16.86 0.75 0.18
C ASP A 104 -16.16 -0.36 0.94
N TYR A 105 -16.96 -1.19 1.62
CA TYR A 105 -16.49 -2.34 2.39
C TYR A 105 -17.18 -3.61 1.91
N TYR A 106 -16.51 -4.74 2.11
CA TYR A 106 -17.13 -6.05 1.93
C TYR A 106 -18.19 -6.28 3.00
N ASN A 107 -19.35 -6.75 2.56
CA ASN A 107 -20.46 -7.09 3.45
C ASN A 107 -20.22 -8.45 4.12
N ALA A 108 -20.94 -8.69 5.22
CA ALA A 108 -20.92 -9.98 5.91
C ALA A 108 -21.37 -11.15 5.01
N THR A 109 -22.20 -10.87 3.99
CA THR A 109 -22.73 -11.84 3.03
C THR A 109 -21.78 -12.21 1.90
N ASP A 110 -20.70 -11.46 1.68
CA ASP A 110 -19.81 -11.70 0.55
C ASP A 110 -18.95 -12.95 0.79
N GLN A 111 -18.06 -12.87 1.79
CA GLN A 111 -17.29 -13.99 2.33
C GLN A 111 -16.85 -13.64 3.76
N PRO A 112 -16.88 -14.60 4.72
CA PRO A 112 -16.52 -14.33 6.11
C PRO A 112 -15.10 -13.78 6.29
N THR A 113 -14.17 -14.19 5.41
CA THR A 113 -12.75 -13.79 5.44
C THR A 113 -12.49 -12.36 4.96
N LYS A 114 -13.46 -11.77 4.26
CA LYS A 114 -13.38 -10.42 3.68
C LYS A 114 -14.31 -9.44 4.39
N ALA A 115 -15.29 -9.93 5.14
CA ALA A 115 -16.27 -9.11 5.84
C ALA A 115 -15.62 -7.93 6.59
N GLY A 116 -16.08 -6.72 6.28
CA GLY A 116 -15.60 -5.49 6.90
C GLY A 116 -14.24 -4.98 6.41
N LYS A 117 -13.58 -5.64 5.46
CA LYS A 117 -12.39 -5.11 4.78
C LYS A 117 -12.79 -4.07 3.74
N VAL A 118 -11.91 -3.11 3.47
CA VAL A 118 -12.13 -2.10 2.42
C VAL A 118 -12.16 -2.78 1.06
N LYS A 119 -13.28 -2.64 0.35
CA LYS A 119 -13.50 -3.14 -1.00
C LYS A 119 -13.07 -2.15 -2.07
N SER A 120 -13.26 -0.86 -1.83
CA SER A 120 -12.87 0.19 -2.76
C SER A 120 -12.42 1.45 -2.02
N ILE A 121 -11.49 2.19 -2.65
CA ILE A 121 -11.13 3.55 -2.26
C ILE A 121 -11.29 4.40 -3.52
N GLY A 122 -12.41 5.12 -3.58
CA GLY A 122 -12.91 5.84 -4.73
C GLY A 122 -12.99 4.94 -5.96
N ARG A 123 -12.15 5.18 -6.96
CA ARG A 123 -12.12 4.38 -8.20
C ARG A 123 -11.23 3.13 -8.10
N THR A 124 -10.42 3.04 -7.05
CA THR A 124 -9.49 1.91 -6.86
C THR A 124 -10.22 0.73 -6.22
N GLN A 125 -10.38 -0.36 -6.95
CA GLN A 125 -10.94 -1.60 -6.41
C GLN A 125 -9.85 -2.42 -5.71
N LEU A 126 -10.17 -2.95 -4.53
CA LEU A 126 -9.27 -3.78 -3.74
C LEU A 126 -9.78 -5.22 -3.73
N GLN A 127 -8.89 -6.16 -4.04
CA GLN A 127 -9.21 -7.59 -3.97
C GLN A 127 -8.32 -8.27 -2.94
N TYR A 128 -8.85 -9.28 -2.28
CA TYR A 128 -8.16 -10.04 -1.25
C TYR A 128 -8.11 -11.53 -1.61
N TYR A 129 -7.05 -12.19 -1.18
CA TYR A 129 -6.88 -13.65 -1.30
C TYR A 129 -8.00 -14.40 -0.55
N ASP A 130 -8.51 -15.45 -1.19
CA ASP A 130 -9.51 -16.35 -0.60
C ASP A 130 -8.87 -17.30 0.42
N SER A 131 -9.71 -17.92 1.26
CA SER A 131 -9.25 -18.91 2.25
C SER A 131 -8.68 -20.19 1.66
N TYR A 132 -9.08 -20.53 0.42
CA TYR A 132 -8.73 -21.80 -0.21
C TYR A 132 -7.42 -21.75 -1.01
N GLU A 133 -6.83 -20.56 -1.20
CA GLU A 133 -5.61 -20.41 -2.02
C GLU A 133 -4.36 -20.89 -1.25
N ASN A 134 -4.12 -20.33 -0.06
CA ASN A 134 -2.99 -20.70 0.80
C ASN A 134 -3.18 -20.08 2.20
N GLU A 135 -2.84 -20.83 3.25
CA GLU A 135 -3.01 -20.37 4.64
C GLU A 135 -2.26 -19.07 4.93
N ALA A 136 -1.03 -18.92 4.43
CA ALA A 136 -0.20 -17.73 4.64
C ALA A 136 -0.69 -16.51 3.85
N LEU A 137 -1.60 -16.71 2.88
CA LEU A 137 -2.14 -15.66 2.01
C LEU A 137 -3.54 -15.21 2.43
N ARG A 138 -4.25 -16.04 3.20
CA ARG A 138 -5.66 -15.84 3.54
C ARG A 138 -5.95 -14.41 3.99
N GLY A 139 -6.80 -13.72 3.22
CA GLY A 139 -7.27 -12.39 3.56
C GLY A 139 -6.27 -11.25 3.37
N LYS A 140 -5.08 -11.49 2.80
CA LYS A 140 -4.14 -10.44 2.41
C LYS A 140 -4.61 -9.73 1.14
N LEU A 141 -4.20 -8.48 0.96
CA LEU A 141 -4.51 -7.68 -0.21
C LEU A 141 -3.81 -8.26 -1.44
N LYS A 142 -4.57 -8.76 -2.42
CA LYS A 142 -4.13 -9.40 -3.66
C LYS A 142 -3.93 -8.39 -4.79
N SER A 143 -4.79 -7.38 -4.88
CA SER A 143 -4.66 -6.33 -5.89
C SER A 143 -5.26 -5.01 -5.42
N ALA A 144 -4.73 -3.93 -5.98
CA ALA A 144 -5.15 -2.55 -5.77
C ALA A 144 -5.27 -1.86 -7.14
N GLY A 145 -6.48 -1.86 -7.69
CA GLY A 145 -6.75 -1.44 -9.07
C GLY A 145 -5.95 -2.29 -10.05
N PRO A 146 -5.14 -1.69 -10.96
CA PRO A 146 -4.29 -2.44 -11.88
C PRO A 146 -3.05 -3.05 -11.21
N THR A 147 -2.72 -2.65 -9.98
CA THR A 147 -1.50 -3.09 -9.30
C THR A 147 -1.74 -4.44 -8.63
N GLN A 148 -0.98 -5.46 -9.02
CA GLN A 148 -1.01 -6.79 -8.40
C GLN A 148 -0.03 -6.86 -7.23
N LEU A 149 -0.42 -7.51 -6.14
CA LEU A 149 0.41 -7.77 -4.98
C LEU A 149 0.58 -9.27 -4.81
N GLN A 150 1.82 -9.73 -4.86
CA GLN A 150 2.15 -11.15 -4.66
C GLN A 150 2.88 -11.32 -3.35
N TYR A 151 2.71 -12.49 -2.73
CA TYR A 151 3.34 -12.82 -1.46
C TYR A 151 4.02 -14.19 -1.55
N TYR A 152 4.96 -14.41 -0.64
CA TYR A 152 5.58 -15.70 -0.41
C TYR A 152 4.55 -16.69 0.14
N ASN A 153 4.48 -17.91 -0.42
CA ASN A 153 3.52 -18.92 0.01
C ASN A 153 3.93 -19.59 1.34
N SER A 154 3.10 -20.48 1.86
CA SER A 154 3.36 -21.21 3.12
C SER A 154 4.51 -22.23 3.05
N PHE A 155 4.91 -22.65 1.85
CA PHE A 155 5.96 -23.65 1.62
C PHE A 155 7.34 -23.03 1.39
N GLU A 156 7.42 -21.71 1.27
CA GLU A 156 8.68 -20.98 1.17
C GLU A 156 9.39 -20.92 2.54
N ASN A 157 10.63 -20.40 2.53
CA ASN A 157 11.47 -20.30 3.70
C ASN A 157 10.75 -19.63 4.89
N GLU A 158 10.97 -20.16 6.10
CA GLU A 158 10.25 -19.71 7.31
C GLU A 158 10.40 -18.21 7.58
N ALA A 159 11.56 -17.63 7.27
CA ALA A 159 11.83 -16.21 7.48
C ALA A 159 11.03 -15.28 6.55
N ILE A 160 10.49 -15.81 5.44
CA ILE A 160 9.87 -15.02 4.36
C ILE A 160 8.43 -15.41 4.07
N ARG A 161 7.95 -16.58 4.53
CA ARG A 161 6.58 -17.05 4.28
C ARG A 161 5.53 -15.98 4.63
N GLY A 162 4.60 -15.76 3.72
CA GLY A 162 3.57 -14.74 3.85
C GLY A 162 4.04 -13.29 3.67
N LYS A 163 5.33 -13.00 3.48
CA LYS A 163 5.80 -11.63 3.23
C LYS A 163 5.52 -11.18 1.80
N LEU A 164 5.54 -9.87 1.57
CA LEU A 164 5.21 -9.27 0.29
C LEU A 164 6.34 -9.52 -0.72
N LYS A 165 6.08 -10.30 -1.77
CA LYS A 165 7.06 -10.73 -2.78
C LYS A 165 7.19 -9.74 -3.93
N SER A 166 6.10 -9.08 -4.31
CA SER A 166 6.14 -8.04 -5.35
C SER A 166 4.92 -7.13 -5.31
N ILE A 167 5.10 -5.93 -5.87
CA ILE A 167 4.04 -4.95 -6.12
C ILE A 167 4.15 -4.47 -7.57
N GLY A 168 3.22 -4.90 -8.40
CA GLY A 168 3.31 -4.70 -9.85
C GLY A 168 4.64 -5.25 -10.39
N PRO A 169 5.44 -4.44 -11.11
CA PRO A 169 6.74 -4.86 -11.63
C PRO A 169 7.85 -4.88 -10.56
N ASN A 170 7.62 -4.28 -9.38
CA ASN A 170 8.63 -4.11 -8.36
C ASN A 170 8.73 -5.37 -7.50
N ARG A 171 9.76 -6.19 -7.72
CA ARG A 171 10.06 -7.37 -6.90
C ARG A 171 10.70 -6.97 -5.57
N ILE A 172 10.30 -7.65 -4.50
CA ILE A 172 10.87 -7.52 -3.16
C ILE A 172 11.55 -8.83 -2.81
N SER A 173 12.78 -8.76 -2.32
CA SER A 173 13.49 -9.92 -1.79
C SER A 173 13.91 -9.69 -0.34
N TYR A 174 14.10 -10.78 0.39
CA TYR A 174 14.41 -10.78 1.81
C TYR A 174 15.61 -11.67 2.10
N TYR A 175 16.27 -11.42 3.22
CA TYR A 175 17.18 -12.38 3.82
C TYR A 175 16.39 -13.58 4.34
N THR A 176 16.97 -14.77 4.19
CA THR A 176 16.39 -16.07 4.53
C THR A 176 16.99 -16.61 5.82
N THR A 177 16.50 -17.76 6.30
CA THR A 177 17.12 -18.45 7.46
C THR A 177 18.55 -18.93 7.22
N PHE A 178 19.03 -18.97 5.96
CA PHE A 178 20.42 -19.30 5.64
C PHE A 178 21.36 -18.11 5.81
N ASP A 179 20.80 -16.90 5.90
CA ASP A 179 21.55 -15.68 6.18
C ASP A 179 21.71 -15.49 7.71
N ASP A 180 22.37 -14.41 8.09
CA ASP A 180 22.63 -14.11 9.49
C ASP A 180 21.35 -13.95 10.33
N LYS A 181 21.36 -14.47 11.56
CA LYS A 181 20.21 -14.47 12.48
C LYS A 181 19.67 -13.06 12.74
N ASN A 182 20.52 -12.03 12.77
CA ASN A 182 20.12 -10.66 13.08
C ASN A 182 19.44 -9.95 11.89
N ILE A 183 19.59 -10.48 10.68
CA ILE A 183 19.03 -9.88 9.45
C ILE A 183 18.01 -10.78 8.76
N SER A 184 17.89 -12.04 9.19
CA SER A 184 16.93 -13.01 8.67
C SER A 184 15.51 -12.42 8.62
N GLY A 185 14.86 -12.55 7.47
CA GLY A 185 13.54 -12.03 7.19
C GLY A 185 13.47 -10.54 6.87
N LYS A 186 14.56 -9.76 6.97
CA LYS A 186 14.57 -8.34 6.60
C LYS A 186 14.62 -8.14 5.09
N VAL A 187 14.10 -7.02 4.61
CA VAL A 187 14.10 -6.63 3.20
C VAL A 187 15.54 -6.49 2.74
N LYS A 188 15.92 -7.26 1.72
CA LYS A 188 17.24 -7.22 1.09
C LYS A 188 17.26 -6.28 -0.10
N GLN A 189 16.21 -6.32 -0.91
CA GLN A 189 16.13 -5.53 -2.14
C GLN A 189 14.68 -5.25 -2.51
N ILE A 190 14.43 -4.07 -3.08
CA ILE A 190 13.18 -3.71 -3.75
C ILE A 190 13.56 -3.17 -5.12
N GLY A 191 13.07 -3.79 -6.20
CA GLY A 191 13.45 -3.42 -7.56
C GLY A 191 14.97 -3.46 -7.75
N SER A 192 15.59 -2.32 -8.09
CA SER A 192 17.05 -2.18 -8.21
C SER A 192 17.74 -1.69 -6.92
N VAL A 193 16.99 -1.38 -5.86
CA VAL A 193 17.54 -0.77 -4.65
C VAL A 193 17.81 -1.82 -3.59
N ASN A 194 19.05 -1.83 -3.09
CA ASN A 194 19.50 -2.74 -2.03
C ASN A 194 19.45 -2.07 -0.64
N PHE A 195 19.09 -2.86 0.35
CA PHE A 195 19.03 -2.49 1.76
C PHE A 195 20.06 -3.32 2.52
N LEU A 196 21.02 -2.64 3.14
CA LEU A 196 22.07 -3.28 3.93
C LEU A 196 21.70 -3.18 5.40
N TRP A 197 21.99 -4.22 6.15
CA TRP A 197 21.71 -4.33 7.58
C TRP A 197 22.98 -4.71 8.31
N TYR A 198 23.08 -4.28 9.57
CA TYR A 198 24.15 -4.73 10.44
C TYR A 198 23.93 -6.19 10.84
N ASP A 199 24.89 -7.06 10.51
CA ASP A 199 24.86 -8.49 10.83
C ASP A 199 25.55 -8.78 12.17
N SER A 200 25.59 -10.06 12.58
CA SER A 200 26.23 -10.49 13.83
C SER A 200 27.74 -10.22 13.93
N ARG A 201 28.43 -9.96 12.82
CA ARG A 201 29.88 -9.72 12.78
C ARG A 201 30.22 -8.28 13.12
N GLU A 202 29.23 -7.39 13.02
CA GLU A 202 29.38 -5.98 13.34
C GLU A 202 29.06 -5.71 14.81
N ARG A 203 29.09 -4.43 15.21
CA ARG A 203 28.96 -4.08 16.62
C ARG A 203 27.56 -4.46 17.17
N PRO A 204 27.47 -5.12 18.33
CA PRO A 204 26.22 -5.60 18.90
C PRO A 204 25.11 -4.55 19.03
N GLU A 205 25.46 -3.30 19.32
CA GLU A 205 24.50 -2.21 19.48
C GLU A 205 23.73 -1.86 18.21
N PHE A 206 24.21 -2.27 17.03
CA PHE A 206 23.58 -2.00 15.75
C PHE A 206 22.95 -3.22 15.11
N HIS A 207 23.04 -4.41 15.70
CA HIS A 207 22.55 -5.66 15.10
C HIS A 207 21.10 -5.53 14.61
N GLY A 208 20.89 -5.84 13.32
CA GLY A 208 19.58 -5.74 12.67
C GLY A 208 19.11 -4.32 12.36
N ALA A 209 19.89 -3.28 12.67
CA ALA A 209 19.59 -1.91 12.23
C ALA A 209 19.90 -1.71 10.75
N LEU A 210 19.18 -0.80 10.11
CA LEU A 210 19.40 -0.46 8.71
C LEU A 210 20.74 0.29 8.60
N LYS A 211 21.67 -0.29 7.83
CA LYS A 211 22.99 0.28 7.53
C LYS A 211 22.94 1.17 6.30
N SER A 212 22.17 0.80 5.29
CA SER A 212 21.99 1.66 4.11
C SER A 212 21.12 2.88 4.48
N GLY A 213 21.56 4.10 4.19
CA GLY A 213 20.74 5.32 4.38
C GLY A 213 19.46 5.40 3.53
N ASN A 214 19.14 4.36 2.76
CA ASN A 214 18.03 4.27 1.84
C ASN A 214 16.68 4.03 2.55
N VAL A 215 16.32 4.86 3.52
CA VAL A 215 15.08 4.69 4.31
C VAL A 215 13.83 4.92 3.47
N GLU A 216 13.89 5.82 2.49
CA GLU A 216 12.78 6.16 1.59
C GLU A 216 13.26 6.10 0.14
N GLN A 217 12.55 5.36 -0.71
CA GLN A 217 12.92 5.14 -2.11
C GLN A 217 11.67 5.12 -2.98
N VAL A 218 11.66 5.85 -4.11
CA VAL A 218 10.56 5.80 -5.07
C VAL A 218 10.94 4.85 -6.19
N ILE A 219 10.20 3.75 -6.33
CA ILE A 219 10.51 2.65 -7.25
C ILE A 219 9.24 2.33 -8.04
N GLY A 220 9.29 2.50 -9.36
CA GLY A 220 8.14 2.28 -10.23
C GLY A 220 6.91 3.14 -9.87
N GLY A 221 7.15 4.39 -9.42
CA GLY A 221 6.09 5.32 -9.03
C GLY A 221 5.50 5.11 -7.62
N ILE A 222 5.95 4.08 -6.89
CA ILE A 222 5.51 3.79 -5.52
C ILE A 222 6.64 4.15 -4.56
N LYS A 223 6.32 4.90 -3.50
CA LYS A 223 7.26 5.21 -2.43
C LYS A 223 7.35 4.04 -1.46
N PHE A 224 8.53 3.45 -1.33
CA PHE A 224 8.85 2.44 -0.33
C PHE A 224 9.54 3.10 0.85
N MET A 225 9.06 2.82 2.06
CA MET A 225 9.71 3.22 3.29
C MET A 225 10.11 1.99 4.09
N VAL A 226 11.40 1.84 4.36
CA VAL A 226 11.97 0.70 5.10
C VAL A 226 12.74 1.25 6.29
N ARG A 227 12.30 0.92 7.49
CA ARG A 227 12.95 1.26 8.77
C ARG A 227 13.02 0.04 9.64
#